data_AF-A0A935EQ70-F1
#
_entry.id   AF-A0A935EQ70-F1
#
_cell.length_a   1.000
_cell.length_b   1.000
_cell.length_c   1.000
_cell.angle_alpha   90.00
_cell.angle_beta   90.00
_cell.angle_gamma   90.00
#
_symmetry.space_group_name_H-M   'P 1'
#
loop_
_entity.id
_entity.type
_entity.pdbx_description
1 polymer ?
#
loop_
_entity_poly.entity_id
_entity_poly.type
_entity_poly.pdbx_seq_one_letter_code
_entity_poly.pdbx_strand_id
1 'polypeptide(L)' 'MVFKPGGYPFQLGMNVQKAVSIAGGFKERASLNKIYVIRHGADNNAKEKADLTTPILQGDIIMVEESFF' A
#
# COMPACT_ATOMS: atom_id res chain seq x y z
N MET A 1 4.99 5.27 4.93
CA MET A 1 4.18 6.46 4.60
C MET A 1 4.34 6.85 3.13
N VAL A 2 3.33 7.48 2.51
CA VAL A 2 3.38 7.99 1.11
C VAL A 2 3.18 9.51 1.06
N PHE A 3 3.61 10.17 -0.02
CA PHE A 3 3.54 11.65 -0.15
C PHE A 3 2.12 12.19 -0.25
N LYS A 4 1.24 11.52 -1.00
CA LYS A 4 -0.16 11.93 -1.21
C LYS A 4 -1.10 10.78 -0.84
N PRO A 5 -1.54 10.67 0.42
CA PRO A 5 -2.58 9.70 0.78
C PRO A 5 -3.92 10.11 0.14
N GLY A 6 -4.68 9.14 -0.37
CA GLY A 6 -5.96 9.39 -1.03
C GLY A 6 -6.45 8.18 -1.82
N GLY A 7 -7.69 8.25 -2.31
CA GLY A 7 -8.24 7.26 -3.23
C GLY A 7 -7.70 7.49 -4.64
N TYR A 8 -7.17 6.44 -5.26
CA TYR A 8 -6.68 6.47 -6.64
C TYR A 8 -7.46 5.46 -7.49
N PRO A 9 -7.72 5.77 -8.78
CA PRO A 9 -8.37 4.82 -9.67
C PRO A 9 -7.51 3.56 -9.80
N PHE A 10 -8.15 2.41 -9.60
CA PHE A 10 -7.52 1.11 -9.78
C PHE A 10 -7.20 0.88 -11.26
N GLN A 11 -6.05 0.27 -11.54
CA GLN A 11 -5.63 -0.12 -12.89
C GLN A 11 -5.29 -1.61 -12.94
N LEU A 12 -5.57 -2.26 -14.07
CA LEU A 12 -5.23 -3.68 -14.26
C LEU A 12 -3.71 -3.88 -14.16
N GLY A 13 -3.28 -4.90 -13.40
CA GLY A 13 -1.85 -5.17 -13.16
C GLY A 13 -1.20 -4.15 -12.21
N MET A 14 -1.99 -3.53 -11.32
CA MET A 14 -1.49 -2.70 -10.23
C MET A 14 -0.93 -3.57 -9.10
N ASN A 15 0.22 -3.16 -8.58
CA ASN A 15 0.87 -3.74 -7.41
C ASN A 15 1.18 -2.62 -6.40
N VAL A 16 1.65 -2.99 -5.22
CA VAL A 16 2.05 -2.05 -4.17
C VAL A 16 3.02 -1.00 -4.69
N GLN A 17 4.03 -1.39 -5.46
CA GLN A 17 5.01 -0.47 -6.02
C GLN A 17 4.37 0.61 -6.90
N LYS A 18 3.54 0.22 -7.88
CA LYS A 18 2.83 1.17 -8.77
C LYS A 18 1.92 2.09 -7.99
N ALA A 19 1.19 1.57 -7.02
CA ALA A 19 0.28 2.37 -6.20
C ALA A 19 1.03 3.41 -5.37
N VAL A 20 2.17 3.04 -4.78
CA VAL A 20 3.03 3.99 -4.08
C VAL A 20 3.62 5.04 -5.03
N SER A 21 4.04 4.65 -6.24
CA SER A 21 4.50 5.60 -7.26
C SER A 21 3.43 6.63 -7.63
N ILE A 22 2.18 6.20 -7.80
CA ILE A 22 1.04 7.08 -8.06
C ILE A 22 0.79 8.01 -6.86
N ALA A 23 0.97 7.52 -5.63
CA ALA A 23 0.89 8.31 -4.41
C ALA A 23 2.09 9.27 -4.20
N GLY A 24 2.98 9.41 -5.19
CA GLY A 24 4.13 10.31 -5.16
C GLY A 24 5.41 9.69 -4.58
N GLY A 25 5.44 8.38 -4.40
CA GLY A 25 6.59 7.65 -3.87
C GLY A 25 6.57 7.45 -2.35
N PHE A 26 7.57 6.71 -1.87
CA PHE A 26 7.82 6.52 -0.45
C PHE A 26 8.40 7.81 0.16
N LYS A 27 7.92 8.19 1.34
CA LYS A 27 8.60 9.22 2.15
C LYS A 27 9.94 8.69 2.65
N GLU A 28 10.88 9.57 2.96
CA GLU A 28 12.24 9.21 3.43
C GLU A 28 12.25 8.26 4.64
N ARG A 29 11.25 8.36 5.53
CA ARG A 29 11.09 7.48 6.71
C ARG A 29 10.13 6.31 6.51
N ALA A 30 9.69 6.04 5.28
CA ALA A 30 8.79 4.91 5.03
C ALA A 30 9.54 3.58 5.15
N SER A 31 8.95 2.61 5.85
CA SER A 31 9.52 1.27 5.93
C SER A 31 9.09 0.43 4.74
N LEU A 32 10.06 -0.10 3.98
CA LEU A 32 9.77 -1.06 2.90
C LEU A 32 9.41 -2.46 3.44
N ASN A 33 9.74 -2.74 4.71
CA ASN A 33 9.49 -4.03 5.35
C ASN A 33 8.16 -4.08 6.14
N LYS A 34 7.53 -2.93 6.35
CA LYS A 34 6.25 -2.77 7.08
C LYS A 34 5.19 -2.20 6.16
N ILE A 35 4.93 -2.93 5.08
CA ILE A 35 3.83 -2.65 4.16
C ILE A 35 2.73 -3.67 4.43
N TYR A 36 1.50 -3.16 4.51
CA TYR A 36 0.32 -3.97 4.75
C TYR A 36 -0.75 -3.64 3.70
N VAL A 37 -1.48 -4.66 3.26
CA VAL A 37 -2.67 -4.53 2.43
C VAL A 37 -3.86 -5.00 3.26
N ILE A 38 -4.91 -4.20 3.26
CA ILE A 38 -6.21 -4.56 3.83
C ILE A 38 -7.13 -4.81 2.65
N ARG A 39 -7.52 -6.08 2.45
CA ARG A 39 -8.37 -6.49 1.33
C ARG A 39 -9.80 -6.05 1.55
N HIS A 40 -10.46 -5.60 0.49
CA HIS A 40 -11.89 -5.30 0.55
C HIS A 40 -12.69 -6.57 0.85
N GLY A 41 -13.50 -6.55 1.92
CA GLY A 41 -14.29 -7.71 2.35
C GLY A 41 -13.56 -8.70 3.26
N ALA A 42 -12.33 -8.40 3.69
CA ALA A 42 -11.67 -9.19 4.73
C ALA A 42 -12.36 -8.98 6.08
N ASP A 43 -12.65 -10.09 6.77
CA ASP A 43 -13.18 -10.05 8.13
C ASP A 43 -12.23 -9.27 9.05
N ASN A 44 -12.78 -8.29 9.76
CA ASN A 44 -12.06 -7.42 10.71
C ASN A 44 -10.91 -6.57 10.15
N ASN A 45 -10.89 -6.23 8.84
CA ASN A 45 -9.81 -5.44 8.25
C ASN A 45 -8.42 -6.04 8.52
N ALA A 46 -8.30 -7.37 8.38
CA ALA A 46 -7.03 -8.07 8.58
C ALA A 46 -5.93 -7.42 7.74
N LYS A 47 -4.85 -7.00 8.41
CA LYS A 47 -3.66 -6.44 7.77
C LYS A 47 -2.80 -7.59 7.27
N GLU A 48 -2.81 -7.82 5.97
CA GLU A 48 -1.90 -8.77 5.34
C GLU A 48 -0.56 -8.10 5.09
N LYS A 49 0.53 -8.74 5.51
CA LYS A 49 1.87 -8.25 5.15
C LYS A 49 2.05 -8.38 3.65
N ALA A 50 2.50 -7.30 3.00
CA ALA A 50 2.66 -7.23 1.57
C ALA A 50 4.07 -6.73 1.21
N ASP A 51 4.51 -7.10 0.02
CA ASP A 51 5.76 -6.67 -0.58
C ASP A 51 5.47 -5.77 -1.79
N LEU A 52 6.51 -5.16 -2.36
CA LEU A 52 6.38 -4.25 -3.51
C LEU A 52 5.73 -4.90 -4.74
N THR A 53 5.91 -6.21 -4.90
CA THR A 53 5.36 -7.01 -6.01
C THR A 53 3.96 -7.53 -5.74
N THR A 54 3.43 -7.39 -4.51
CA THR A 54 2.12 -7.92 -4.14
C THR A 54 1.04 -7.27 -5.01
N PRO A 55 0.18 -8.08 -5.67
CA PRO A 55 -0.89 -7.58 -6.51
C PRO A 55 -2.01 -6.98 -5.66
N ILE A 56 -2.54 -5.86 -6.14
CA ILE A 56 -3.61 -5.11 -5.49
C ILE A 56 -4.90 -5.33 -6.26
N LEU A 57 -6.01 -5.40 -5.54
CA LEU A 57 -7.35 -5.54 -6.08
C LEU A 57 -8.16 -4.26 -5.85
N GLN A 58 -9.27 -4.14 -6.58
CA GLN A 58 -10.17 -3.01 -6.42
C GLN A 58 -10.73 -2.98 -4.99
N GLY A 59 -10.65 -1.80 -4.36
CA GLY A 59 -11.15 -1.59 -3.00
C GLY A 59 -10.13 -1.90 -1.89
N ASP A 60 -8.94 -2.42 -2.24
CA ASP A 60 -7.88 -2.66 -1.27
C ASP A 60 -7.31 -1.34 -0.72
N ILE A 61 -6.90 -1.37 0.54
CA ILE A 61 -6.23 -0.25 1.22
C ILE A 61 -4.78 -0.62 1.48
N ILE A 62 -3.85 0.24 1.06
CA ILE A 62 -2.42 0.05 1.28
C ILE A 62 -1.99 0.91 2.46
N MET A 63 -1.40 0.27 3.47
CA MET A 63 -0.85 0.92 4.64
C MET A 63 0.67 0.73 4.66
N VAL A 64 1.40 1.84 4.60
CA VAL A 64 2.87 1.82 4.71
C VAL A 64 3.25 2.50 6.02
N GLU A 65 3.82 1.78 6.96
CA GLU A 65 4.27 2.34 8.23
C GLU A 65 5.57 3.14 8.08
N GLU A 66 5.91 3.90 9.12
CA GLU A 66 7.23 4.54 9.23
C GLU A 66 8.23 3.61 9.91
N SER A 67 9.50 3.79 9.54
CA SER A 67 10.63 3.19 10.24
C SER A 67 11.21 4.25 11.17
N PHE A 68 11.18 3.98 12.47
CA PHE A 68 12.02 4.67 13.44
C PHE A 68 13.32 3.87 13.53
N PHE A 69 14.43 4.49 13.12
CA PHE A 69 15.78 4.04 13.43
C PHE A 69 16.39 5.02 14.43
#